data_AF-A0A1Q4X530-F1
#
_entry.id   AF-A0A1Q4X530-F1
#
_cell.length_a   1.000
_cell.length_b   1.000
_cell.length_c   1.000
_cell.angle_alpha   90.00
_cell.angle_beta   90.00
_cell.angle_gamma   90.00
#
_symmetry.space_group_name_H-M   'P 1'
#
loop_
_entity.id
_entity.type
_entity.pdbx_description
1 polymer ?
#
loop_
_entity_poly.entity_id
_entity_poly.type
_entity_poly.pdbx_seq_one_letter_code
_entity_poly.pdbx_strand_id
1 'polypeptide(L)' 'MSRVHLTYAEPATLAHPGGWTSPAYCLENQETAERLRDATNLLSGRNAAARRSWHITDCPGDNCGVRR' A
#
# COMPACT_ATOMS: atom_id res chain seq x y z
N MET A 1 -20.44 -1.55 -0.04
CA MET A 1 -18.99 -1.72 -0.29
C MET A 1 -18.25 -0.98 0.80
N SER A 2 -17.33 -1.66 1.49
CA SER A 2 -16.55 -1.08 2.58
C SER A 2 -15.24 -0.51 2.04
N ARG A 3 -14.88 0.70 2.46
CA ARG A 3 -13.59 1.30 2.12
C ARG A 3 -12.46 0.55 2.79
N VAL A 4 -11.26 0.67 2.22
CA VAL A 4 -10.06 0.01 2.75
C VAL A 4 -8.88 0.96 2.75
N HIS A 5 -7.90 0.68 3.62
CA HIS A 5 -6.60 1.30 3.58
C HIS A 5 -5.59 0.38 2.91
N LEU A 6 -4.87 0.92 1.93
CA LEU A 6 -3.73 0.25 1.31
C LEU A 6 -2.42 0.88 1.82
N THR A 7 -1.53 0.03 2.31
CA THR A 7 -0.14 0.37 2.64
C THR A 7 0.82 -0.71 2.13
N TYR A 8 2.08 -0.35 1.91
CA TYR A 8 3.14 -1.34 1.75
C TYR A 8 4.36 -1.02 2.60
N ALA A 9 5.09 -2.06 2.99
CA ALA A 9 6.38 -1.95 3.63
C ALA A 9 7.49 -2.51 2.72
N GLU A 10 8.67 -1.92 2.80
CA GLU A 10 9.91 -2.41 2.22
C GLU A 10 10.89 -2.74 3.34
N PRO A 11 11.64 -3.86 3.22
CA PRO A 11 12.63 -4.25 4.21
C PRO A 11 13.78 -3.24 4.27
N ALA A 12 14.60 -3.33 5.31
CA ALA A 12 15.80 -2.53 5.44
C ALA A 12 16.71 -2.69 4.21
N THR A 13 17.18 -1.56 3.69
CA THR A 13 18.13 -1.48 2.58
C THR A 13 19.24 -0.49 2.92
N LEU A 14 20.28 -0.43 2.08
CA LEU A 14 21.35 0.58 2.22
C LEU A 14 20.81 2.02 2.21
N ALA A 15 19.77 2.29 1.42
CA ALA A 15 19.13 3.60 1.36
C ALA A 15 18.16 3.86 2.54
N HIS A 16 17.57 2.79 3.10
CA HIS A 16 16.62 2.85 4.21
C HIS A 16 16.96 1.81 5.28
N PRO A 17 17.89 2.11 6.21
CA PRO A 17 18.38 1.13 7.19
C PRO A 17 17.31 0.60 8.15
N GLY A 18 16.23 1.35 8.37
CA GLY A 18 15.08 0.94 9.19
C GLY A 18 13.94 0.30 8.40
N GLY A 19 14.12 0.08 7.09
CA GLY A 19 13.02 -0.19 6.18
C GLY A 19 12.20 1.07 5.88
N TRP A 20 11.12 0.91 5.13
CA TRP A 20 10.24 2.00 4.78
C TRP A 20 8.80 1.53 4.73
N THR A 21 7.87 2.39 5.12
CA THR A 21 6.43 2.11 5.01
C THR A 21 5.77 3.25 4.25
N SER A 22 4.91 2.90 3.30
CA SER A 22 4.19 3.88 2.52
C SER A 22 3.19 4.64 3.37
N PRO A 23 2.85 5.88 2.99
CA PRO A 23 1.61 6.48 3.44
C PRO A 23 0.45 5.52 3.17
N ALA A 24 -0.54 5.53 4.05
CA ALA A 24 -1.79 4.84 3.79
C ALA A 24 -2.58 5.57 2.70
N TYR A 25 -3.32 4.79 1.89
CA TYR A 25 -4.27 5.29 0.89
C TYR A 25 -5.66 4.76 1.21
N CYS A 26 -6.63 5.65 1.33
CA CYS A 26 -8.03 5.29 1.56
C CYS A 26 -8.74 5.09 0.22
N LEU A 27 -9.06 3.83 -0.07
CA LEU A 27 -9.65 3.41 -1.33
C LEU A 27 -11.10 2.98 -1.14
N GLU A 28 -11.86 3.14 -2.21
CA GLU A 28 -13.31 2.90 -2.25
C GLU A 28 -13.71 1.46 -1.88
N ASN A 29 -12.89 0.48 -2.23
CA ASN A 29 -13.11 -0.94 -1.93
C ASN A 29 -11.80 -1.74 -2.08
N GLN A 30 -11.85 -3.02 -1.70
CA GLN A 30 -10.73 -3.95 -1.82
C GLN A 30 -10.25 -4.14 -3.26
N GLU A 31 -11.15 -4.18 -4.24
CA GLU A 31 -10.79 -4.37 -5.64
C GLU A 31 -9.92 -3.22 -6.17
N THR A 32 -10.25 -1.97 -5.85
CA THR A 32 -9.45 -0.79 -6.21
C THR A 32 -8.08 -0.82 -5.51
N ALA A 33 -8.01 -1.34 -4.29
CA ALA A 33 -6.74 -1.52 -3.58
C ALA A 33 -5.83 -2.56 -4.23
N GLU A 34 -6.39 -3.70 -4.66
CA GLU A 34 -5.66 -4.73 -5.39
C GLU A 34 -5.19 -4.23 -6.76
N ARG A 35 -6.04 -3.49 -7.49
CA ARG A 35 -5.65 -2.86 -8.76
C ARG A 35 -4.49 -1.87 -8.58
N LEU A 36 -4.54 -1.03 -7.55
CA LEU A 36 -3.46 -0.07 -7.28
C LEU A 36 -2.16 -0.78 -6.87
N ARG A 37 -2.24 -1.84 -6.06
CA ARG A 37 -1.11 -2.71 -5.73
C ARG A 37 -0.47 -3.27 -7.00
N ASP A 38 -1.26 -3.88 -7.87
CA ASP A 38 -0.77 -4.56 -9.06
C ASP A 38 -0.17 -3.59 -10.07
N ALA A 39 -0.82 -2.44 -10.28
CA ALA A 39 -0.26 -1.34 -11.08
C ALA A 39 1.07 -0.83 -10.52
N THR A 40 1.16 -0.65 -9.20
CA THR A 40 2.39 -0.20 -8.53
C THR A 40 3.51 -1.22 -8.67
N ASN A 41 3.21 -2.51 -8.53
CA ASN A 41 4.16 -3.60 -8.73
C ASN A 41 4.65 -3.66 -10.18
N LEU A 42 3.76 -3.49 -11.16
CA LEU A 42 4.11 -3.45 -12.58
C LEU A 42 5.07 -2.29 -12.88
N LEU A 43 4.77 -1.09 -12.38
CA LEU A 43 5.56 0.13 -12.64
C LEU A 43 6.92 0.14 -11.92
N SER A 44 7.03 -0.50 -10.75
CA SER A 44 8.26 -0.45 -9.94
C SER A 44 9.31 -1.49 -10.35
N GLY A 45 8.95 -2.42 -11.25
CA GLY A 45 9.80 -3.53 -11.67
C GLY A 45 9.86 -4.70 -10.67
N ARG A 46 10.26 -5.87 -11.17
CA ARG A 46 10.17 -7.15 -10.43
C ARG A 46 10.87 -7.15 -9.07
N ASN A 47 12.07 -6.58 -8.97
CA ASN A 47 12.83 -6.56 -7.73
C ASN A 47 12.15 -5.70 -6.64
N ALA A 48 11.49 -4.61 -7.03
CA ALA A 48 10.73 -3.78 -6.09
C ALA A 48 9.41 -4.42 -5.69
N ALA A 49 8.72 -5.07 -6.63
CA ALA A 49 7.52 -5.81 -6.31
C ALA A 49 7.79 -6.98 -5.34
N ALA A 50 8.87 -7.73 -5.56
CA ALA A 50 9.18 -8.93 -4.76
C ALA A 50 9.55 -8.63 -3.30
N ARG A 51 10.11 -7.46 -3.01
CA ARG A 51 10.51 -7.08 -1.64
C ARG A 51 9.38 -6.45 -0.83
N ARG A 52 8.28 -6.04 -1.46
CA ARG A 52 7.20 -5.30 -0.79
C ARG A 52 6.22 -6.23 -0.11
N SER A 53 5.89 -5.90 1.13
CA SER A 53 4.78 -6.53 1.86
C SER A 53 3.58 -5.58 1.85
N TRP A 54 2.47 -6.01 1.26
CA TRP A 54 1.26 -5.21 1.12
C TRP A 54 0.26 -5.53 2.21
N HIS A 55 -0.43 -4.50 2.70
CA HIS A 55 -1.50 -4.62 3.68
C HIS A 55 -2.73 -3.87 3.19
N ILE A 56 -3.86 -4.58 3.14
CA ILE A 56 -5.19 -4.03 2.88
C ILE A 56 -5.99 -4.25 4.16
N THR A 57 -6.45 -3.17 4.79
CA THR A 57 -7.19 -3.23 6.06
C THR A 57 -8.48 -2.44 5.97
N ASP A 58 -9.48 -2.78 6.78
CA ASP A 58 -10.75 -2.06 6.78
C ASP A 58 -10.54 -0.59 7.17
N CYS A 59 -11.17 0.31 6.39
CA CYS A 59 -11.18 1.72 6.70
C CYS A 59 -12.34 2.03 7.66
N PRO A 60 -12.11 2.70 8.80
CA PRO A 60 -13.16 3.01 9.77
C PRO A 60 -14.16 4.09 9.31
N GLY A 61 -14.04 4.63 8.09
CA GLY A 61 -15.00 5.54 7.48
C GLY A 61 -14.40 6.82 6.90
N ASP A 62 -15.25 7.81 6.61
CA ASP A 62 -14.89 9.05 5.91
C ASP A 62 -13.83 9.92 6.59
N ASN A 63 -13.62 9.79 7.92
CA ASN A 63 -12.65 10.55 8.71
C ASN A 63 -11.46 9.71 9.19
N CYS A 64 -10.95 8.82 8.34
CA CYS A 64 -9.82 7.97 8.69
C CYS A 64 -8.45 8.68 8.77
N GLY A 65 -8.35 9.96 8.40
CA GLY A 65 -7.10 10.73 8.47
C GLY A 65 -6.02 10.31 7.45
N VAL A 66 -6.41 9.49 6.48
CA VAL A 66 -5.54 8.89 5.46
C VAL A 66 -5.66 9.64 4.14
N ARG A 67 -4.60 9.62 3.33
CA ARG A 67 -4.60 10.26 1.99
C ARG A 67 -5.64 9.58 1.11
N ARG A 68 -6.45 10.38 0.42
CA ARG A 68 -7.49 9.93 -0.50
C ARG A 68 -6.95 9.84 -1.92
#